data_AF-V6KSE0-F1
#
_entry.id   AF-V6KSE0-F1
#
_cell.length_a   1.000
_cell.length_b   1.000
_cell.length_c   1.000
_cell.angle_alpha   90.00
_cell.angle_beta   90.00
_cell.angle_gamma   90.00
#
_symmetry.space_group_name_H-M   'P 1'
#
loop_
_entity.id
_entity.type
_entity.pdbx_description
1 polymer ?
#
loop_
_entity_poly.entity_id
_entity_poly.type
_entity_poly.pdbx_seq_one_letter_code
_entity_poly.pdbx_strand_id
1 'polypeptide(L)'
;RVAGLRRVDEVRVVRAWPHGVGIHLAERRPVLLIRKGGGDRRRYVEVDAAGVRFATVEDAPQGIPFLSLEKRPTGPANQRSGSAALRRAAADVVTDLPARARREARTVRVGSYDGITVELTGDRTVRWGSPERGAAKGTALGALMKAAPDAARFDVSAPTAPATAGN
;
A
#
# COMPACT_ATOMS: atom_id res chain seq x y z
N ARG A 1 11.55 -30.82 28.58
CA ARG A 1 12.57 -29.75 28.46
C ARG A 1 12.59 -29.25 27.02
N VAL A 2 12.43 -27.93 26.80
CA VAL A 2 12.90 -27.04 25.71
C VAL A 2 12.78 -27.57 24.26
N ALA A 3 11.81 -27.18 23.39
CA ALA A 3 11.45 -25.89 22.78
C ALA A 3 12.41 -25.35 21.69
N GLY A 4 11.86 -25.09 20.49
CA GLY A 4 12.40 -24.16 19.48
C GLY A 4 13.31 -24.80 18.41
N LEU A 5 13.32 -24.38 17.15
CA LEU A 5 12.99 -23.09 16.56
C LEU A 5 12.58 -23.22 15.07
N ARG A 6 11.76 -22.25 14.68
CA ARG A 6 11.25 -21.90 13.35
C ARG A 6 12.35 -21.88 12.28
N ARG A 7 12.11 -22.57 11.17
CA ARG A 7 12.88 -22.44 9.91
C ARG A 7 12.70 -21.02 9.37
N VAL A 8 13.80 -20.27 9.31
CA VAL A 8 13.92 -18.98 8.63
C VAL A 8 14.26 -19.29 7.17
N ASP A 9 13.38 -18.91 6.24
CA ASP A 9 13.67 -18.94 4.80
C ASP A 9 14.36 -17.63 4.40
N GLU A 10 15.59 -17.81 3.92
CA GLU A 10 16.43 -16.93 3.10
C GLU A 10 16.89 -15.58 3.68
N VAL A 11 18.08 -15.60 4.29
CA VAL A 11 18.92 -14.41 4.49
C VAL A 11 20.03 -14.47 3.44
N ARG A 12 20.09 -13.49 2.52
CA ARG A 12 21.28 -13.28 1.69
C ARG A 12 22.37 -12.65 2.57
N VAL A 13 23.22 -13.50 3.13
CA VAL A 13 24.43 -13.09 3.87
C VAL A 13 25.59 -13.02 2.87
N VAL A 14 26.13 -11.83 2.65
CA VAL A 14 27.47 -11.69 2.07
C VAL A 14 28.43 -11.57 3.26
N ARG A 15 29.27 -12.58 3.48
CA ARG A 15 30.25 -12.62 4.55
C ARG A 15 31.39 -11.63 4.27
N ALA A 16 31.71 -10.78 5.24
CA ALA A 16 33.03 -10.17 5.38
C ALA A 16 33.53 -10.46 6.80
N TRP A 17 34.56 -11.30 6.92
CA TRP A 17 35.36 -11.48 8.13
C TRP A 17 36.56 -10.51 8.10
N PRO A 18 37.19 -10.13 9.24
CA PRO A 18 36.95 -10.64 10.59
C PRO A 18 36.32 -9.66 11.58
N HIS A 19 36.05 -8.38 11.28
CA HIS A 19 35.34 -7.49 12.22
C HIS A 19 34.48 -6.44 11.51
N GLY A 20 33.30 -6.80 11.02
CA GLY A 20 32.33 -5.79 10.60
C GLY A 20 31.18 -6.33 9.75
N VAL A 21 29.97 -6.29 10.29
CA VAL A 21 28.77 -6.37 9.46
C VAL A 21 28.61 -4.99 8.81
N GLY A 22 29.02 -4.87 7.55
CA GLY A 22 28.71 -3.68 6.74
C GLY A 22 27.23 -3.68 6.35
N ILE A 23 26.38 -3.11 7.19
CA ILE A 23 24.98 -2.85 6.82
C ILE A 23 24.98 -1.57 5.98
N HIS A 24 24.88 -1.69 4.66
CA HIS A 24 24.42 -0.59 3.82
C HIS A 24 22.94 -0.35 4.14
N LEU A 25 22.65 0.46 5.16
CA LEU A 25 21.30 0.87 5.48
C LEU A 25 20.89 1.99 4.50
N ALA A 26 20.44 1.61 3.31
CA ALA A 26 19.57 2.49 2.55
C ALA A 26 18.25 2.57 3.33
N GLU A 27 18.01 3.69 4.00
CA GLU A 27 16.80 3.90 4.80
C GLU A 27 15.56 3.74 3.90
N ARG A 28 14.83 2.63 4.08
CA ARG A 28 13.58 2.39 3.34
C ARG A 28 12.51 3.33 3.83
N ARG A 29 11.79 3.94 2.90
CA ARG A 29 10.66 4.82 3.19
C ARG A 29 9.33 4.04 3.09
N PRO A 30 8.46 4.11 4.11
CA PRO A 30 7.15 3.49 4.03
C PRO A 30 6.23 4.28 3.09
N VAL A 31 5.41 3.57 2.33
CA VAL A 31 4.31 4.14 1.52
C VAL A 31 2.95 3.55 1.89
N LEU A 32 2.93 2.42 2.59
CA LEU A 32 1.73 1.75 3.08
C LEU A 32 1.96 1.15 4.46
N LEU A 33 0.89 1.04 5.24
CA LEU A 33 0.88 0.37 6.54
C LEU A 33 -0.11 -0.80 6.56
N ILE A 34 0.29 -1.95 7.08
CA ILE A 34 -0.63 -3.06 7.36
C ILE A 34 -0.85 -3.16 8.86
N ARG A 35 -2.11 -3.10 9.30
CA ARG A 35 -2.45 -3.27 10.73
C ARG A 35 -2.25 -4.73 11.15
N LYS A 36 -1.50 -4.93 12.22
CA LYS A 36 -1.28 -6.22 12.90
C LYS A 36 -1.95 -6.16 14.28
N GLY A 37 -2.90 -7.07 14.51
CA GLY A 37 -3.35 -7.41 15.86
C GLY A 37 -4.86 -7.41 16.07
N GLY A 38 -5.27 -8.31 16.97
CA GLY A 38 -6.43 -8.22 17.86
C GLY A 38 -5.92 -8.36 19.30
N GLY A 39 -6.52 -7.62 20.23
CA GLY A 39 -6.03 -7.39 21.60
C GLY A 39 -5.54 -5.94 21.84
N ASP A 40 -5.01 -5.65 23.04
CA ASP A 40 -4.73 -4.29 23.54
C ASP A 40 -3.60 -3.51 22.83
N ARG A 41 -2.73 -4.19 22.07
CA ARG A 41 -1.60 -3.56 21.37
C ARG A 41 -1.78 -3.61 19.86
N ARG A 42 -1.96 -2.44 19.25
CA ARG A 42 -1.94 -2.27 17.78
C ARG A 42 -0.49 -2.18 17.34
N ARG A 43 -0.12 -2.95 16.31
CA ARG A 43 1.17 -2.83 15.62
C ARG A 43 0.94 -2.58 14.15
N TYR A 44 1.93 -2.01 13.47
CA TYR A 44 1.86 -1.67 12.07
C TYR A 44 3.06 -2.24 11.34
N VAL A 45 2.82 -2.85 10.19
CA VAL A 45 3.90 -3.32 9.30
C VAL A 45 4.08 -2.30 8.20
N GLU A 46 5.29 -1.77 8.09
CA GLU A 46 5.68 -0.83 7.06
C GLU A 46 5.96 -1.55 5.74
N VAL A 47 5.44 -0.99 4.65
CA VAL A 47 5.60 -1.48 3.29
C VAL A 47 6.18 -0.37 2.43
N ASP A 48 7.24 -0.67 1.69
CA ASP A 48 7.90 0.28 0.79
C ASP A 48 7.24 0.36 -0.60
N ALA A 49 7.75 1.24 -1.45
CA ALA A 49 7.28 1.43 -2.82
C ALA A 49 7.39 0.15 -3.70
N ALA A 50 8.24 -0.81 -3.32
CA ALA A 50 8.33 -2.09 -4.00
C ALA A 50 7.32 -3.13 -3.49
N GLY A 51 6.42 -2.76 -2.57
CA GLY A 51 5.45 -3.67 -1.95
C GLY A 51 6.07 -4.61 -0.91
N VAL A 52 7.31 -4.35 -0.49
CA VAL A 52 8.05 -5.18 0.44
C VAL A 52 7.82 -4.70 1.87
N ARG A 53 7.43 -5.64 2.74
CA ARG A 53 7.33 -5.41 4.18
C ARG A 53 8.73 -5.37 4.78
N PHE A 54 9.09 -4.32 5.49
CA PHE A 54 10.47 -4.15 5.97
C PHE A 54 10.63 -3.85 7.46
N ALA A 55 9.61 -3.28 8.11
CA ALA A 55 9.66 -3.03 9.55
C ALA A 55 8.30 -3.27 10.22
N THR A 56 8.31 -3.43 11.53
CA THR A 56 7.10 -3.45 12.37
C THR A 56 7.28 -2.42 13.48
N VAL A 57 6.33 -1.50 13.59
CA VAL A 57 6.34 -0.38 14.53
C VAL A 57 5.11 -0.42 15.43
N GLU A 58 5.19 0.21 16.59
CA GLU A 58 4.08 0.28 17.55
C GLU A 58 3.11 1.41 17.21
N ASP A 59 3.62 2.53 16.70
CA ASP A 59 2.84 3.69 16.27
C ASP A 59 2.77 3.79 14.76
N ALA A 60 1.63 4.25 14.23
CA ALA A 60 1.47 4.49 12.80
C ALA A 60 2.16 5.81 12.39
N PRO A 61 3.14 5.78 11.45
CA PRO A 61 3.68 7.00 10.86
C PRO A 61 2.57 7.88 10.27
N GLN A 62 2.66 9.19 10.52
CA GLN A 62 1.68 10.16 10.02
C GLN A 62 1.71 10.23 8.49
N GLY A 63 0.53 10.37 7.88
CA GLY A 63 0.39 10.58 6.44
C GLY A 63 0.67 9.35 5.55
N ILE A 64 0.84 8.15 6.14
CA ILE A 64 0.97 6.90 5.38
C ILE A 64 -0.36 6.13 5.43
N PRO A 65 -0.99 5.82 4.29
CA PRO A 65 -2.28 5.14 4.26
C PRO A 65 -2.16 3.66 4.67
N PHE A 66 -3.26 3.13 5.23
CA PHE A 66 -3.38 1.71 5.52
C PHE A 66 -3.67 0.90 4.25
N LEU A 67 -3.18 -0.34 4.20
CA LEU A 67 -3.55 -1.32 3.20
C LEU A 67 -4.60 -2.28 3.76
N SER A 68 -5.72 -2.41 3.05
CA SER A 68 -6.75 -3.41 3.32
C SER A 68 -6.88 -4.36 2.13
N LEU A 69 -6.48 -5.62 2.33
CA LEU A 69 -6.66 -6.69 1.35
C LEU A 69 -7.94 -7.44 1.67
N GLU A 70 -9.00 -7.26 0.88
CA GLU A 70 -10.33 -7.81 1.19
C GLU A 70 -10.41 -9.32 0.93
N LYS A 71 -9.78 -9.79 -0.15
CA LYS A 71 -9.60 -11.22 -0.43
C LYS A 71 -8.23 -11.66 0.03
N ARG A 72 -8.19 -12.38 1.15
CA ARG A 72 -6.98 -13.07 1.58
C ARG A 72 -6.82 -14.31 0.68
N PRO A 73 -5.70 -14.47 -0.06
CA PRO A 73 -5.52 -15.65 -0.90
C PRO A 73 -5.68 -16.93 -0.06
N THR A 74 -6.33 -17.95 -0.61
CA THR A 74 -6.47 -19.26 0.06
C THR A 74 -5.19 -20.09 -0.19
N GLY A 75 -4.62 -20.66 0.88
CA GLY A 75 -3.39 -21.48 0.83
C GLY A 75 -2.07 -20.74 1.16
N PRO A 76 -1.11 -21.37 1.87
CA PRO A 76 0.06 -20.68 2.45
C PRO A 76 1.07 -20.11 1.44
N ALA A 77 1.21 -20.71 0.25
CA ALA A 77 2.06 -20.19 -0.82
C ALA A 77 1.41 -19.01 -1.56
N ASN A 78 0.12 -19.14 -1.91
CA ASN A 78 -0.69 -18.07 -2.53
C ASN A 78 -0.85 -16.87 -1.59
N GLN A 79 -0.91 -17.10 -0.27
CA GLN A 79 -0.93 -16.03 0.73
C GLN A 79 0.33 -15.17 0.71
N ARG A 80 1.50 -15.69 0.35
CA ARG A 80 2.75 -14.91 0.33
C ARG A 80 2.98 -14.20 -1.00
N SER A 81 2.88 -14.91 -2.12
CA SER A 81 3.14 -14.35 -3.46
C SER A 81 1.97 -13.52 -3.99
N GLY A 82 0.73 -14.00 -3.88
CA GLY A 82 -0.46 -13.25 -4.31
C GLY A 82 -0.64 -11.96 -3.53
N SER A 83 -0.32 -11.97 -2.23
CA SER A 83 -0.34 -10.74 -1.44
C SER A 83 0.82 -9.78 -1.76
N ALA A 84 1.93 -10.25 -2.34
CA ALA A 84 3.04 -9.39 -2.73
C ALA A 84 2.71 -8.57 -3.98
N ALA A 85 2.12 -9.20 -5.00
CA ALA A 85 1.65 -8.50 -6.19
C ALA A 85 0.59 -7.44 -5.84
N LEU A 86 -0.38 -7.79 -4.98
CA LEU A 86 -1.42 -6.85 -4.54
C LEU A 86 -0.85 -5.70 -3.67
N ARG A 87 0.14 -5.99 -2.80
CA ARG A 87 0.86 -4.93 -2.06
C ARG A 87 1.60 -3.99 -2.99
N ARG A 88 2.28 -4.55 -4.01
CA ARG A 88 3.01 -3.77 -4.98
C ARG A 88 2.07 -2.86 -5.78
N ALA A 89 0.98 -3.43 -6.29
CA ALA A 89 -0.05 -2.67 -7.00
C ALA A 89 -0.58 -1.51 -6.14
N ALA A 90 -0.91 -1.75 -4.87
CA ALA A 90 -1.34 -0.69 -3.95
C ALA A 90 -0.25 0.38 -3.73
N ALA A 91 1.01 -0.01 -3.62
CA ALA A 91 2.14 0.90 -3.46
C ALA A 91 2.35 1.79 -4.70
N ASP A 92 2.21 1.21 -5.89
CA ASP A 92 2.27 1.95 -7.15
C ASP A 92 1.12 2.98 -7.22
N VAL A 93 -0.12 2.59 -6.83
CA VAL A 93 -1.26 3.51 -6.74
C VAL A 93 -0.96 4.71 -5.83
N VAL A 94 -0.46 4.48 -4.60
CA VAL A 94 -0.14 5.57 -3.67
C VAL A 94 0.96 6.50 -4.23
N THR A 95 1.92 5.93 -4.94
CA THR A 95 3.02 6.69 -5.56
C THR A 95 2.50 7.60 -6.68
N ASP A 96 1.55 7.12 -7.47
CA ASP A 96 0.96 7.83 -8.60
C ASP A 96 -0.17 8.80 -8.22
N LEU A 97 -0.60 8.82 -6.95
CA LEU A 97 -1.55 9.81 -6.47
C LEU A 97 -0.98 11.23 -6.61
N PRO A 98 -1.77 12.21 -7.08
CA PRO A 98 -1.39 13.61 -7.02
C PRO A 98 -1.16 14.01 -5.56
N ALA A 99 -0.24 14.95 -5.32
CA ALA A 99 0.24 15.28 -3.98
C ALA A 99 -0.87 15.60 -2.97
N ARG A 100 -1.97 16.23 -3.42
CA ARG A 100 -3.16 16.46 -2.59
C ARG A 100 -3.80 15.15 -2.15
N ALA A 101 -4.17 14.28 -3.09
CA ALA A 101 -4.81 13.00 -2.80
C ALA A 101 -3.92 12.10 -1.94
N ARG A 102 -2.60 12.09 -2.19
CA ARG A 102 -1.65 11.32 -1.38
C ARG A 102 -1.64 11.74 0.09
N ARG A 103 -1.74 13.04 0.39
CA ARG A 103 -1.84 13.54 1.78
C ARG A 103 -3.18 13.24 2.43
N GLU A 104 -4.24 13.18 1.64
CA GLU A 104 -5.59 12.87 2.13
C GLU A 104 -5.83 11.36 2.24
N ALA A 105 -5.00 10.51 1.64
CA ALA A 105 -5.17 9.06 1.62
C ALA A 105 -5.12 8.46 3.03
N ARG A 106 -6.17 7.70 3.37
CA ARG A 106 -6.31 7.00 4.66
C ARG A 106 -6.17 5.50 4.50
N THR A 107 -6.81 4.94 3.47
CA THR A 107 -6.83 3.49 3.23
C THR A 107 -6.81 3.21 1.74
N VAL A 108 -6.01 2.23 1.33
CA VAL A 108 -6.08 1.60 0.01
C VAL A 108 -6.73 0.24 0.18
N ARG A 109 -7.94 0.10 -0.35
CA ARG A 109 -8.66 -1.18 -0.41
C ARG A 109 -8.32 -1.88 -1.73
N VAL A 110 -7.96 -3.15 -1.62
CA VAL A 110 -7.65 -4.01 -2.76
C VAL A 110 -8.53 -5.25 -2.67
N GLY A 111 -9.59 -5.27 -3.48
CA GLY A 111 -10.47 -6.44 -3.64
C GLY A 111 -9.90 -7.44 -4.64
N SER A 112 -9.23 -6.94 -5.67
CA SER A 112 -8.53 -7.66 -6.73
C SER A 112 -7.46 -6.75 -7.34
N TYR A 113 -6.65 -7.27 -8.26
CA TYR A 113 -5.61 -6.49 -8.92
C TYR A 113 -6.17 -5.32 -9.75
N ASP A 114 -7.34 -5.50 -10.34
CA ASP A 114 -8.12 -4.51 -11.10
C ASP A 114 -9.17 -3.76 -10.26
N GLY A 115 -9.25 -4.07 -8.96
CA GLY A 115 -10.25 -3.57 -8.02
C GLY A 115 -9.63 -2.82 -6.86
N ILE A 116 -8.90 -1.74 -7.16
CA ILE A 116 -8.26 -0.87 -6.17
C ILE A 116 -9.10 0.40 -5.96
N THR A 117 -9.34 0.73 -4.69
CA THR A 117 -10.02 1.95 -4.25
C THR A 117 -9.17 2.66 -3.20
N VAL A 118 -9.05 3.98 -3.29
CA VAL A 118 -8.39 4.81 -2.28
C VAL A 118 -9.45 5.61 -1.52
N GLU A 119 -9.52 5.40 -0.22
CA GLU A 119 -10.28 6.25 0.69
C GLU A 119 -9.43 7.43 1.13
N LEU A 120 -10.00 8.61 1.04
CA LEU A 120 -9.40 9.86 1.46
C LEU A 120 -10.06 10.36 2.75
N THR A 121 -9.52 11.42 3.34
CA THR A 121 -10.17 12.19 4.40
C THR A 121 -11.51 12.77 3.94
N GLY A 122 -12.42 13.00 4.89
CA GLY A 122 -13.73 13.60 4.60
C GLY A 122 -14.68 12.66 3.82
N ASP A 123 -14.53 11.35 4.04
CA ASP A 123 -15.35 10.29 3.43
C ASP A 123 -15.34 10.27 1.90
N ARG A 124 -14.29 10.85 1.30
CA ARG A 124 -14.12 10.87 -0.16
C ARG A 124 -13.45 9.58 -0.64
N THR A 125 -13.79 9.15 -1.84
CA THR A 125 -13.26 7.91 -2.42
C THR A 125 -12.80 8.10 -3.85
N VAL A 126 -11.76 7.37 -4.23
CA VAL A 126 -11.22 7.29 -5.59
C VAL A 126 -11.27 5.84 -6.05
N ARG A 127 -12.09 5.52 -7.05
CA ARG A 127 -12.02 4.26 -7.76
C ARG A 127 -10.84 4.33 -8.74
N TRP A 128 -9.78 3.57 -8.45
CA TRP A 128 -8.55 3.58 -9.23
C TRP A 128 -8.52 2.44 -10.26
N GLY A 129 -9.18 1.33 -9.96
CA GLY A 129 -9.15 0.12 -10.78
C GLY A 129 -7.80 -0.59 -10.62
N SER A 130 -7.06 -0.71 -11.71
CA SER A 130 -5.76 -1.39 -11.74
C SER A 130 -4.56 -0.43 -11.62
N PRO A 131 -3.34 -0.86 -11.24
CA PRO A 131 -2.18 0.04 -11.10
C PRO A 131 -1.65 0.57 -12.44
N GLU A 132 -2.06 0.01 -13.58
CA GLU A 132 -1.61 0.43 -14.90
C GLU A 132 -1.99 1.87 -15.22
N ARG A 133 -1.11 2.52 -16.00
CA ARG A 133 -1.29 3.90 -16.47
C ARG A 133 -1.46 4.90 -15.31
N GLY A 134 -0.86 4.62 -14.15
CA GLY A 134 -1.10 5.39 -12.95
C GLY A 134 -0.71 6.88 -13.07
N ALA A 135 0.37 7.23 -13.80
CA ALA A 135 0.69 8.62 -14.08
C ALA A 135 -0.43 9.39 -14.82
N ALA A 136 -1.08 8.74 -15.80
CA ALA A 136 -2.22 9.32 -16.52
C ALA A 136 -3.46 9.43 -15.61
N LYS A 137 -3.73 8.40 -14.81
CA LYS A 137 -4.82 8.41 -13.82
C LYS A 137 -4.62 9.48 -12.75
N GLY A 138 -3.40 9.66 -12.26
CA GLY A 138 -3.03 10.68 -11.29
C GLY A 138 -3.22 12.10 -11.83
N THR A 139 -2.86 12.32 -13.10
CA THR A 139 -3.13 13.58 -13.82
C THR A 139 -4.62 13.84 -13.94
N ALA A 140 -5.39 12.83 -14.38
CA ALA A 140 -6.85 12.94 -14.49
C ALA A 140 -7.51 13.22 -13.13
N LEU A 141 -7.10 12.52 -12.06
CA LEU A 141 -7.59 12.75 -10.71
C LEU A 141 -7.29 14.17 -10.24
N GLY A 142 -6.08 14.67 -10.50
CA GLY A 142 -5.71 16.04 -10.17
C GLY A 142 -6.63 17.07 -10.85
N ALA A 143 -6.94 16.86 -12.13
CA ALA A 143 -7.88 17.71 -12.87
C ALA A 143 -9.31 17.64 -12.31
N LEU A 144 -9.81 16.43 -12.02
CA LEU A 144 -11.14 16.22 -11.44
C LEU A 144 -11.29 16.88 -10.07
N MET A 145 -10.30 16.71 -9.18
CA MET A 145 -10.31 17.32 -7.84
C MET A 145 -10.24 18.85 -7.89
N LYS A 146 -9.69 19.43 -8.96
CA LYS A 146 -9.67 20.88 -9.20
C LYS A 146 -11.01 21.37 -9.77
N ALA A 147 -11.58 20.63 -10.70
CA ALA A 147 -12.85 20.98 -11.35
C ALA A 147 -14.06 20.80 -10.43
N ALA A 148 -14.03 19.78 -9.55
CA ALA A 148 -15.10 19.46 -8.62
C ALA A 148 -14.53 19.31 -7.19
N PRO A 149 -14.18 20.42 -6.51
CA PRO A 149 -13.53 20.40 -5.20
C PRO A 149 -14.37 19.70 -4.12
N ASP A 150 -15.70 19.84 -4.20
CA ASP A 150 -16.67 19.30 -3.22
C ASP A 150 -17.12 17.86 -3.54
N ALA A 151 -16.66 17.28 -4.65
CA ALA A 151 -17.03 15.91 -5.00
C ALA A 151 -16.46 14.91 -3.97
N ALA A 152 -17.33 13.99 -3.54
CA ALA A 152 -17.00 12.92 -2.61
C ALA A 152 -16.51 11.64 -3.32
N ARG A 153 -16.73 11.50 -4.63
CA ARG A 153 -16.38 10.28 -5.37
C ARG A 153 -15.69 10.65 -6.68
N PHE A 154 -14.57 10.01 -6.94
CA PHE A 154 -13.80 10.14 -8.17
C PHE A 154 -13.63 8.76 -8.81
N ASP A 155 -13.81 8.66 -10.12
CA ASP A 155 -13.51 7.44 -10.86
C ASP A 155 -12.47 7.74 -11.93
N VAL A 156 -11.31 7.10 -11.81
CA VAL A 156 -10.20 7.17 -12.77
C VAL A 156 -9.79 5.78 -13.25
N SER A 157 -10.65 4.77 -13.05
CA SER A 157 -10.33 3.39 -13.45
C SER A 157 -10.17 3.25 -14.97
N ALA A 158 -10.86 4.09 -15.74
CA ALA A 158 -10.75 4.19 -17.18
C ALA A 158 -10.25 5.59 -17.58
N PRO A 159 -8.93 5.81 -17.72
CA PRO A 159 -8.36 7.14 -17.99
C PRO A 159 -8.77 7.73 -19.35
N THR A 160 -9.43 6.95 -20.22
CA THR A 160 -9.94 7.38 -21.53
C THR A 160 -11.45 7.67 -21.55
N ALA A 161 -12.16 7.58 -20.42
CA ALA A 161 -13.57 8.00 -20.31
C ALA A 161 -13.90 8.42 -18.86
N PRO A 162 -13.78 9.71 -18.50
CA PRO A 162 -14.21 10.18 -17.19
C PRO A 162 -15.74 10.04 -17.05
N ALA A 163 -16.19 9.43 -15.94
CA ALA A 163 -17.61 9.38 -15.57
C ALA A 163 -17.78 9.96 -14.16
N THR A 164 -18.66 10.94 -14.02
CA THR A 164 -19.14 11.46 -12.73
C THR A 164 -20.60 11.10 -12.59
N ALA A 165 -21.00 10.41 -11.51
CA ALA A 165 -22.39 10.23 -11.15
C ALA A 165 -22.74 11.19 -10.01
N GLY A 166 -23.54 12.21 -10.33
CA GLY A 166 -24.22 13.05 -9.34
C GLY A 166 -25.54 12.40 -8.94
N ASN A 167 -26.02 12.76 -7.75
CA ASN A 167 -27.39 12.48 -7.32
C ASN A 167 -28.23 13.75 -7.51
#